data_AF-A0A382YZW4-F1
#
_entry.id   AF-A0A382YZW4-F1
#
_cell.length_a   1.000
_cell.length_b   1.000
_cell.length_c   1.000
_cell.angle_alpha   90.00
_cell.angle_beta   90.00
_cell.angle_gamma   90.00
#
_symmetry.space_group_name_H-M   'P 1'
#
loop_
_entity.id
_entity.type
_entity.pdbx_description
1 polymer ?
#
loop_
_entity_poly.entity_id
_entity_poly.type
_entity_poly.pdbx_seq_one_letter_code
_entity_poly.pdbx_strand_id
1 'polypeptide(L)'
;MILLSVAAGWAISSEFDRVAYAAHAGDHAIYPDCRTEFADALDSAIRLADWREVSLHRPFVALTKAAIVKLGAELNVPFAQTWSCYQGQELHCGRCGTCVERREAFHLADVPDPTTYAPGAPAVEEMVANDWKLR
;
A
#
# COMPACT_ATOMS: atom_id res chain seq x y z
N MET A 1 -15.07 -6.47 -5.30
CA MET A 1 -14.32 -6.44 -6.57
C MET A 1 -14.68 -5.26 -7.49
N ILE A 2 -15.57 -4.32 -7.09
CA ILE A 2 -16.08 -3.26 -7.98
C ILE A 2 -14.94 -2.41 -8.60
N LEU A 3 -14.00 -1.94 -7.79
CA LEU A 3 -12.93 -1.03 -8.26
C LEU A 3 -12.04 -1.68 -9.33
N LEU A 4 -11.62 -2.93 -9.12
CA LEU A 4 -10.78 -3.64 -10.08
C LEU A 4 -11.55 -4.05 -11.35
N SER A 5 -12.84 -4.37 -11.24
CA SER A 5 -13.68 -4.61 -12.42
C SER A 5 -13.85 -3.34 -13.27
N VAL A 6 -14.02 -2.17 -12.64
CA VAL A 6 -14.08 -0.89 -13.36
C VAL A 6 -12.74 -0.58 -14.02
N ALA A 7 -11.62 -0.76 -13.31
CA ALA A 7 -10.28 -0.56 -13.88
C ALA A 7 -10.01 -1.49 -15.07
N ALA A 8 -10.41 -2.76 -14.97
CA ALA A 8 -10.30 -3.73 -16.07
C ALA A 8 -11.16 -3.33 -17.27
N GLY A 9 -12.42 -2.94 -17.06
CA GLY A 9 -13.30 -2.46 -18.13
C GLY A 9 -12.73 -1.23 -18.83
N TRP A 10 -12.11 -0.31 -18.08
CA TRP A 10 -11.43 0.85 -18.65
C TRP A 10 -10.16 0.49 -19.41
N ALA A 11 -9.36 -0.46 -18.90
CA ALA A 11 -8.17 -0.96 -19.59
C ALA A 11 -8.52 -1.60 -20.94
N ILE A 12 -9.58 -2.43 -20.97
CA ILE A 12 -10.10 -3.05 -22.19
C ILE A 12 -10.52 -1.97 -23.19
N SER A 13 -11.38 -1.03 -22.79
CA SER A 13 -11.89 0.01 -23.70
C SER A 13 -10.83 0.99 -24.19
N SER A 14 -9.72 1.12 -23.45
CA SER A 14 -8.59 1.99 -23.79
C SER A 14 -7.41 1.24 -24.39
N GLU A 15 -7.57 -0.04 -24.73
CA GLU A 15 -6.53 -0.87 -25.36
C GLU A 15 -5.22 -1.02 -24.54
N PHE A 16 -5.31 -0.91 -23.23
CA PHE A 16 -4.21 -1.27 -22.32
C PHE A 16 -4.12 -2.79 -22.15
N ASP A 17 -2.93 -3.29 -21.84
CA ASP A 17 -2.65 -4.72 -21.64
C ASP A 17 -2.64 -5.12 -20.15
N ARG A 18 -2.73 -4.14 -19.25
CA ARG A 18 -2.68 -4.40 -17.81
C ARG A 18 -3.34 -3.36 -16.93
N VAL A 19 -3.79 -3.82 -15.77
CA VAL A 19 -4.18 -3.03 -14.60
C VAL A 19 -3.15 -3.27 -13.50
N ALA A 20 -2.57 -2.21 -12.94
CA ALA A 20 -1.72 -2.32 -11.77
C ALA A 20 -2.54 -2.23 -10.48
N TYR A 21 -2.30 -3.16 -9.56
CA TYR A 21 -2.98 -3.29 -8.28
C TYR A 21 -1.94 -3.33 -7.15
N ALA A 22 -1.91 -2.26 -6.36
CA ALA A 22 -0.89 -2.04 -5.34
C ALA A 22 -1.26 -2.61 -3.96
N ALA A 23 -2.18 -3.58 -3.88
CA ALA A 23 -2.41 -4.23 -2.60
C ALA A 23 -1.21 -5.06 -2.18
N HIS A 24 -1.03 -5.10 -0.87
CA HIS A 24 -0.12 -5.99 -0.19
C HIS A 24 -0.96 -6.81 0.80
N ALA A 25 -0.63 -8.09 0.99
CA ALA A 25 -1.41 -8.96 1.88
C ALA A 25 -1.33 -8.53 3.36
N GLY A 26 -0.44 -7.59 3.68
CA GLY A 26 -0.27 -7.05 5.03
C GLY A 26 0.74 -7.80 5.86
N ASP A 27 1.33 -7.09 6.82
CA ASP A 27 2.02 -7.69 7.98
C ASP A 27 0.98 -8.18 9.02
N HIS A 28 -0.29 -7.79 8.83
CA HIS A 28 -1.48 -8.26 9.53
C HIS A 28 -2.58 -8.57 8.51
N ALA A 29 -3.18 -9.76 8.58
CA ALA A 29 -4.21 -10.21 7.64
C ALA A 29 -5.55 -9.50 7.91
N ILE A 30 -5.71 -8.27 7.41
CA ILE A 30 -6.90 -7.45 7.68
C ILE A 30 -7.94 -7.56 6.54
N TYR A 31 -7.50 -7.74 5.29
CA TYR A 31 -8.38 -7.63 4.12
C TYR A 31 -8.34 -8.89 3.24
N PRO A 32 -9.46 -9.65 3.13
CA PRO A 32 -9.48 -10.92 2.40
C PRO A 32 -9.26 -10.75 0.89
N ASP A 33 -9.48 -9.55 0.36
CA ASP A 33 -9.26 -9.16 -1.04
C ASP A 33 -7.83 -8.70 -1.34
N CYS A 34 -6.94 -8.62 -0.35
CA CYS A 34 -5.52 -8.31 -0.58
C CYS A 34 -4.62 -9.55 -0.66
N ARG A 35 -5.19 -10.77 -0.57
CA ARG A 35 -4.44 -12.03 -0.55
C ARG A 35 -4.04 -12.49 -1.96
N THR A 36 -2.98 -13.27 -2.04
CA THR A 36 -2.49 -13.85 -3.30
C THR A 36 -3.59 -14.63 -4.02
N GLU A 37 -4.33 -15.48 -3.33
CA GLU A 37 -5.36 -16.34 -3.93
C GLU A 37 -6.53 -15.52 -4.51
N PHE A 38 -6.90 -14.42 -3.85
CA PHE A 38 -7.90 -13.50 -4.39
C PHE A 38 -7.39 -12.83 -5.67
N ALA A 39 -6.14 -12.34 -5.63
CA ALA A 39 -5.55 -11.63 -6.75
C ALA A 39 -5.27 -12.55 -7.95
N ASP A 40 -4.91 -13.82 -7.72
CA ASP A 40 -4.77 -14.87 -8.74
C ASP A 40 -6.12 -15.15 -9.43
N ALA A 41 -7.17 -15.35 -8.63
CA ALA A 41 -8.50 -15.63 -9.14
C ALA A 41 -9.04 -14.46 -9.97
N LEU A 42 -8.78 -13.23 -9.54
CA LEU A 42 -9.21 -12.04 -10.26
C LEU A 42 -8.38 -11.80 -11.53
N ASP A 43 -7.06 -12.02 -11.53
CA ASP A 43 -6.24 -11.98 -12.76
C ASP A 43 -6.81 -12.93 -13.83
N SER A 44 -7.11 -14.17 -13.42
CA SER A 44 -7.72 -15.18 -14.29
C SER A 44 -9.07 -14.71 -14.85
N ALA A 45 -9.92 -14.11 -14.03
CA ALA A 45 -11.22 -13.59 -14.48
C ALA A 45 -11.07 -12.39 -15.44
N ILE A 46 -10.13 -11.47 -15.18
CA ILE A 46 -9.89 -10.30 -16.04
C ILE A 46 -9.37 -10.72 -17.42
N ARG A 47 -8.46 -11.71 -17.49
CA ARG A 47 -7.94 -12.21 -18.77
C ARG A 47 -9.00 -12.82 -19.68
N LEU A 48 -10.10 -13.32 -19.10
CA LEU A 48 -11.22 -13.91 -19.83
C LEU A 48 -12.29 -12.87 -20.23
N ALA A 49 -12.14 -11.62 -19.82
CA ALA A 49 -13.19 -10.60 -19.97
C ALA A 49 -13.27 -9.98 -21.37
N ASP A 50 -12.27 -10.18 -22.22
CA ASP A 50 -12.24 -9.72 -23.62
C ASP A 50 -11.38 -10.63 -24.50
N TRP A 51 -11.47 -10.47 -25.82
CA TRP A 51 -10.63 -11.19 -26.80
C TRP A 51 -9.15 -10.81 -26.72
N ARG A 52 -8.86 -9.57 -26.31
CA ARG A 52 -7.50 -9.13 -26.00
C ARG A 52 -7.28 -9.24 -24.50
N GLU A 53 -6.25 -9.99 -24.11
CA GLU A 53 -5.95 -10.18 -22.70
C GLU A 53 -5.54 -8.86 -22.02
N VAL A 54 -6.18 -8.61 -20.87
CA VAL A 54 -5.72 -7.65 -19.87
C VAL A 54 -5.24 -8.44 -18.65
N SER A 55 -4.07 -8.07 -18.14
CA SER A 55 -3.46 -8.72 -16.97
C SER A 55 -3.55 -7.86 -15.70
N LEU A 56 -3.63 -8.48 -14.53
CA LEU A 56 -3.54 -7.84 -13.24
C LEU A 56 -2.09 -7.89 -12.72
N HIS A 57 -1.41 -6.74 -12.75
CA HIS A 57 -0.05 -6.60 -12.23
C HIS A 57 -0.07 -6.21 -10.75
N ARG A 58 0.47 -7.05 -9.87
CA ARG A 58 0.35 -6.94 -8.40
C ARG A 58 1.70 -7.08 -7.67
N PRO A 59 2.61 -6.12 -7.85
CA PRO A 59 4.01 -6.28 -7.44
C PRO A 59 4.20 -6.36 -5.92
N PHE A 60 3.22 -5.93 -5.13
CA PHE A 60 3.36 -5.79 -3.68
C PHE A 60 2.60 -6.85 -2.86
N VAL A 61 1.85 -7.74 -3.51
CA VAL A 61 0.97 -8.70 -2.80
C VAL A 61 1.73 -9.56 -1.78
N ALA A 62 2.98 -9.91 -2.09
CA ALA A 62 3.86 -10.73 -1.27
C ALA A 62 4.95 -9.94 -0.52
N LEU A 63 4.93 -8.60 -0.56
CA LEU A 63 5.93 -7.77 0.11
C LEU A 63 5.41 -7.26 1.46
N THR A 64 6.31 -7.18 2.44
CA THR A 64 6.08 -6.45 3.69
C THR A 64 6.10 -4.94 3.43
N LYS A 65 5.51 -4.14 4.32
CA LYS A 65 5.56 -2.67 4.14
C LYS A 65 6.99 -2.13 4.16
N ALA A 66 7.86 -2.69 5.00
CA ALA A 66 9.27 -2.33 5.03
C ALA A 66 9.98 -2.62 3.69
N ALA A 67 9.68 -3.76 3.06
CA ALA A 67 10.21 -4.08 1.74
C ALA A 67 9.70 -3.12 0.66
N ILE A 68 8.43 -2.68 0.74
CA ILE A 68 7.86 -1.65 -0.16
C ILE A 68 8.56 -0.30 0.03
N VAL A 69 8.81 0.12 1.28
CA VAL A 69 9.56 1.36 1.56
C VAL A 69 10.98 1.28 1.00
N LYS A 70 11.68 0.17 1.23
CA LYS A 70 13.04 -0.04 0.71
C LYS A 70 13.07 0.05 -0.82
N LEU A 71 12.15 -0.65 -1.50
CA LEU A 71 12.03 -0.58 -2.95
C LEU A 71 11.72 0.85 -3.43
N GLY A 72 10.84 1.58 -2.74
CA GLY A 72 10.54 2.97 -3.08
C GLY A 72 11.76 3.89 -2.90
N ALA A 73 12.58 3.66 -1.88
CA ALA A 73 13.84 4.40 -1.69
C ALA A 73 14.84 4.12 -2.81
N GLU A 74 15.02 2.85 -3.20
CA GLU A 74 15.86 2.44 -4.35
C GLU A 74 15.40 3.09 -5.66
N LEU A 75 14.10 3.27 -5.84
CA LEU A 75 13.48 3.92 -7.00
C LEU A 75 13.40 5.45 -6.88
N ASN A 76 13.92 6.05 -5.81
CA ASN A 76 13.85 7.49 -5.54
C ASN A 76 12.41 8.05 -5.53
N VAL A 77 11.47 7.30 -4.97
CA VAL A 77 10.07 7.74 -4.81
C VAL A 77 10.03 9.01 -3.95
N PRO A 78 9.28 10.06 -4.35
CA PRO A 78 9.15 11.28 -3.56
C PRO A 78 8.19 11.06 -2.38
N PHE A 79 8.62 10.30 -1.37
CA PHE A 79 7.78 9.91 -0.21
C PHE A 79 7.14 11.09 0.54
N ALA A 80 7.76 12.27 0.51
CA ALA A 80 7.20 13.49 1.08
C ALA A 80 5.89 13.95 0.40
N GLN A 81 5.64 13.53 -0.84
CA GLN A 81 4.41 13.84 -1.60
C GLN A 81 3.33 12.77 -1.41
N THR A 82 3.62 11.70 -0.67
CA THR A 82 2.67 10.59 -0.44
C THR A 82 1.86 10.83 0.82
N TRP A 83 0.62 10.36 0.81
CA TRP A 83 -0.29 10.48 1.94
C TRP A 83 -0.78 9.11 2.41
N SER A 84 -0.66 8.85 3.71
CA SER A 84 -1.12 7.58 4.32
C SER A 84 -2.16 7.81 5.42
N CYS A 85 -2.22 9.01 6.01
CA CYS A 85 -3.01 9.27 7.20
C CYS A 85 -4.53 9.23 6.93
N TYR A 86 -5.27 8.45 7.71
CA TYR A 86 -6.74 8.43 7.64
C TYR A 86 -7.45 9.72 8.03
N GLN A 87 -6.82 10.59 8.82
CA GLN A 87 -7.50 11.77 9.36
C GLN A 87 -7.65 12.92 8.36
N GLY A 88 -6.92 12.89 7.24
CA GLY A 88 -7.06 13.85 6.13
C GLY A 88 -6.91 15.33 6.52
N GLN A 89 -6.18 15.61 7.61
CA GLN A 89 -5.90 16.98 8.06
C GLN A 89 -4.73 17.59 7.27
N GLU A 90 -4.21 18.75 7.69
CA GLU A 90 -3.04 19.37 7.07
C GLU A 90 -1.75 18.55 7.26
N LEU A 91 -1.58 17.93 8.42
CA LEU A 91 -0.45 17.05 8.74
C LEU A 91 -0.93 15.62 9.04
N HIS A 92 -0.06 14.64 8.81
CA HIS A 92 -0.29 13.28 9.28
C HIS A 92 -0.45 13.29 10.82
N CYS A 93 -1.52 12.68 11.34
CA CYS A 93 -1.80 12.73 12.78
C CYS A 93 -0.77 11.98 13.64
N GLY A 94 -0.01 11.05 13.05
CA GLY A 94 1.03 10.27 13.74
C GLY A 94 0.51 9.19 14.69
N ARG A 95 -0.82 9.02 14.77
CA ARG A 95 -1.49 8.14 15.74
C ARG A 95 -2.59 7.24 15.16
N CYS A 96 -2.99 7.38 13.89
CA CYS A 96 -3.92 6.40 13.30
C CYS A 96 -3.16 5.16 12.82
N GLY A 97 -3.87 4.04 12.62
CA GLY A 97 -3.26 2.77 12.22
C GLY A 97 -2.27 2.92 11.05
N THR A 98 -2.65 3.57 9.96
CA THR A 98 -1.77 3.76 8.81
C THR A 98 -0.60 4.71 9.05
N CYS A 99 -0.72 5.67 9.98
CA CYS A 99 0.43 6.48 10.39
C CYS A 99 1.44 5.64 11.18
N VAL A 100 0.96 4.75 12.06
CA VAL A 100 1.82 3.84 12.81
C VAL A 100 2.53 2.90 11.87
N GLU A 101 1.79 2.18 11.02
CA GLU A 101 2.35 1.22 10.07
C GLU A 101 3.33 1.88 9.09
N ARG A 102 3.08 3.13 8.68
CA ARG A 102 4.03 3.89 7.86
C ARG A 102 5.34 4.07 8.61
N ARG A 103 5.29 4.61 9.83
CA ARG A 103 6.50 4.91 10.63
C ARG A 103 7.27 3.64 10.96
N GLU A 104 6.56 2.56 11.27
CA GLU A 104 7.14 1.23 11.47
C GLU A 104 7.85 0.74 10.20
N ALA A 105 7.19 0.83 9.04
CA ALA A 105 7.78 0.42 7.78
C ALA A 105 9.05 1.20 7.42
N PHE A 106 9.07 2.52 7.61
CA PHE A 106 10.27 3.34 7.42
C PHE A 106 11.38 2.98 8.40
N HIS A 107 11.04 2.81 9.68
CA HIS A 107 12.00 2.41 10.71
C HIS A 107 12.62 1.04 10.42
N LEU A 108 11.80 0.02 10.11
CA LEU A 108 12.27 -1.33 9.79
C LEU A 108 13.05 -1.40 8.48
N ALA A 109 12.77 -0.50 7.54
CA ALA A 109 13.50 -0.40 6.28
C ALA A 109 14.85 0.33 6.41
N ASP A 110 15.15 0.93 7.57
CA ASP A 110 16.29 1.84 7.77
C ASP A 110 16.28 3.00 6.76
N VAL A 111 15.08 3.52 6.46
CA VAL A 111 14.87 4.67 5.57
C VAL A 111 14.27 5.81 6.39
N PRO A 112 14.84 7.04 6.35
CA PRO A 112 14.24 8.18 7.01
C PRO A 112 12.84 8.48 6.47
N ASP A 113 11.83 8.56 7.34
CA ASP A 113 10.50 9.00 6.95
C ASP A 113 10.49 10.53 6.77
N PRO A 114 10.25 11.06 5.57
CA PRO A 114 10.25 12.50 5.33
C PRO A 114 8.94 13.18 5.77
N THR A 115 7.95 12.42 6.27
CA THR A 115 6.66 12.97 6.67
C THR A 115 6.78 13.88 7.88
N THR A 116 6.19 15.09 7.76
CA THR A 116 5.94 15.96 8.92
C THR A 116 4.65 15.53 9.62
N TYR A 117 4.77 15.20 10.91
CA TYR A 117 3.64 14.77 11.73
C TYR A 117 3.11 15.91 12.61
N ALA A 118 1.85 15.79 13.03
CA ALA A 118 1.22 16.75 13.94
C ALA A 118 1.99 16.88 15.27
N PRO A 119 1.97 18.05 15.94
CA PRO A 119 2.75 18.30 17.18
C PRO A 119 2.52 17.30 18.32
N GLY A 120 1.36 16.65 18.35
CA GLY A 120 1.01 15.64 19.35
C GLY A 120 1.40 14.22 18.96
N ALA A 121 2.10 13.96 17.87
CA ALA A 121 2.53 12.62 17.48
C ALA A 121 3.58 12.06 18.47
N PRO A 122 3.49 10.79 18.89
CA PRO A 122 4.48 10.17 19.78
C PRO A 122 5.85 10.10 19.08
N ALA A 123 6.95 10.12 19.84
CA ALA A 123 8.29 9.93 19.28
C ALA A 123 8.46 8.51 18.72
N VAL A 124 9.35 8.30 17.74
CA VAL A 124 9.55 6.96 17.15
C VAL A 124 10.07 6.00 18.22
N GLU A 125 10.95 6.48 19.08
CA GLU A 125 11.56 5.73 20.17
C GLU A 125 10.51 5.25 21.18
N GLU A 126 9.51 6.09 21.47
CA GLU A 126 8.36 5.73 22.31
C GLU A 126 7.51 4.64 21.65
N MET A 127 7.32 4.72 20.34
CA MET A 127 6.54 3.71 19.59
C MET A 127 7.27 2.37 19.56
N VAL A 128 8.58 2.38 19.29
CA VAL A 128 9.43 1.17 19.32
C VAL A 128 9.40 0.53 20.71
N ALA A 129 9.54 1.32 21.77
CA ALA A 129 9.47 0.83 23.15
C ALA A 129 8.10 0.21 23.51
N ASN A 130 7.05 0.58 22.78
CA ASN A 130 5.69 0.06 22.95
C ASN A 130 5.29 -0.97 21.88
N ASP A 131 6.25 -1.54 21.13
CA ASP A 131 5.97 -2.54 20.09
C ASP A 131 4.93 -2.04 19.07
N TRP A 132 5.05 -0.77 18.69
CA TRP A 132 4.18 -0.05 17.75
C TRP A 132 2.69 0.01 18.15
N LYS A 133 2.33 -0.41 19.36
CA LYS A 133 0.96 -0.34 19.87
C LYS A 133 0.66 1.05 20.40
N LEU A 134 -0.44 1.62 19.92
CA LEU A 134 -0.99 2.86 20.45
C LEU A 134 -1.66 2.56 21.79
N ARG A 135 -1.18 3.20 22.86
CA ARG A 135 -1.84 3.23 24.17
C ARG A 135 -3.01 4.21 24.15
#